data_AF-A0A7V9T247-F1
#
_entry.id   AF-A0A7V9T247-F1
#
_cell.length_a   1.000
_cell.length_b   1.000
_cell.length_c   1.000
_cell.angle_alpha   90.00
_cell.angle_beta   90.00
_cell.angle_gamma   90.00
#
_symmetry.space_group_name_H-M   'P 1'
#
loop_
_entity.id
_entity.type
_entity.pdbx_description
1 polymer ?
#
loop_
_entity_poly.entity_id
_entity_poly.type
_entity_poly.pdbx_seq_one_letter_code
_entity_poly.pdbx_strand_id
1 'polypeptide(L)'
;MRAVTLLRLTDCGLYCDAGQFYVDPWAPVDRAVITHAHGDHATWGCREYLTSAPGRGVLELRVGGSGRISALPYGETRLINGVTVSLHPAGHILGSAQVRIEHAGEV
;
A
#
# COMPACT_ATOMS: atom_id res chain seq x y z
N MET A 1 4.78 28.56 -2.53
CA MET A 1 4.24 27.33 -3.12
C MET A 1 3.57 26.55 -2.00
N ARG A 2 2.29 26.18 -2.14
CA ARG A 2 1.65 25.28 -1.15
C ARG A 2 2.34 23.92 -1.27
N ALA A 3 2.77 23.34 -0.16
CA ALA A 3 3.20 21.95 -0.12
C ALA A 3 2.01 21.10 -0.63
N VAL A 4 2.23 20.34 -1.69
CA VAL A 4 1.23 19.41 -2.21
C VAL A 4 1.46 18.13 -1.43
N THR A 5 0.69 17.93 -0.35
CA THR A 5 0.82 16.73 0.47
C THR A 5 0.66 15.47 -0.40
N LEU A 6 1.66 14.58 -0.38
CA LEU A 6 1.65 13.32 -1.15
C LEU A 6 0.43 12.43 -0.89
N LEU A 7 -0.14 12.55 0.29
CA LEU A 7 -1.32 11.84 0.74
C LEU A 7 -2.41 12.82 1.17
N ARG A 8 -3.65 12.51 0.81
CA ARG A 8 -4.84 13.15 1.37
C ARG A 8 -5.80 12.11 1.92
N LEU A 9 -6.59 12.53 2.90
CA LEU A 9 -7.67 11.70 3.42
C LEU A 9 -8.88 11.75 2.49
N THR A 10 -9.58 10.63 2.39
CA THR A 10 -10.82 10.45 1.63
C THR A 10 -11.77 9.56 2.44
N ASP A 11 -13.00 9.38 1.96
CA ASP A 11 -13.94 8.42 2.55
C ASP A 11 -13.46 6.96 2.41
N CYS A 12 -12.46 6.70 1.56
CA CYS A 12 -11.84 5.38 1.35
C CYS A 12 -10.46 5.25 2.03
N GLY A 13 -10.01 6.23 2.80
CA GLY A 13 -8.71 6.22 3.49
C GLY A 13 -7.65 7.14 2.85
N LEU A 14 -6.37 6.82 3.09
CA LEU A 14 -5.22 7.62 2.63
C LEU A 14 -4.97 7.40 1.15
N TYR A 15 -5.09 8.47 0.34
CA TYR A 15 -4.95 8.42 -1.10
C TYR A 15 -3.77 9.23 -1.61
N CYS A 16 -2.98 8.64 -2.50
CA CYS A 16 -1.94 9.33 -3.26
C CYS A 16 -2.47 9.71 -4.66
N ASP A 17 -2.77 10.99 -4.90
CA ASP A 17 -3.30 11.44 -6.20
C ASP A 17 -2.33 11.18 -7.36
N ALA A 18 -1.03 11.47 -7.17
CA ALA A 18 -0.01 11.24 -8.20
C ALA A 18 0.19 9.75 -8.51
N GLY A 19 0.20 8.91 -7.47
CA GLY A 19 0.39 7.47 -7.61
C GLY A 19 -0.88 6.71 -7.99
N GLN A 20 -2.05 7.33 -7.84
CA GLN A 20 -3.38 6.73 -7.97
C GLN A 20 -3.51 5.40 -7.20
N PHE A 21 -3.13 5.42 -5.93
CA PHE A 21 -3.27 4.28 -5.03
C PHE A 21 -3.68 4.72 -3.63
N TYR A 22 -4.26 3.80 -2.89
CA TYR A 22 -4.56 3.96 -1.47
C TYR A 22 -3.55 3.22 -0.61
N VAL A 23 -3.27 3.73 0.58
CA VAL A 23 -2.61 2.98 1.64
C VAL A 23 -3.67 2.51 2.62
N ASP A 24 -3.74 1.21 2.89
CA ASP A 24 -4.70 0.57 3.80
C ASP A 24 -6.14 1.11 3.64
N PRO A 25 -6.76 0.96 2.46
CA PRO A 25 -8.05 1.57 2.17
C PRO A 25 -9.15 1.00 3.06
N TRP A 26 -10.17 1.81 3.34
CA TRP A 26 -11.34 1.42 4.15
C TRP A 26 -12.48 0.79 3.33
N ALA A 27 -12.37 0.85 2.00
CA ALA A 27 -13.32 0.31 1.04
C ALA A 27 -12.59 -0.31 -0.17
N PRO A 28 -13.25 -1.16 -0.98
CA PRO A 28 -12.64 -1.71 -2.20
C PRO A 28 -12.22 -0.60 -3.18
N VAL A 29 -10.98 -0.68 -3.67
CA VAL A 29 -10.38 0.31 -4.59
C VAL A 29 -9.59 -0.37 -5.71
N ASP A 30 -9.17 0.39 -6.72
CA ASP A 30 -8.39 -0.14 -7.84
C ASP A 30 -6.98 -0.63 -7.42
N ARG A 31 -6.27 0.13 -6.57
CA ARG A 31 -4.90 -0.19 -6.15
C ARG A 31 -4.69 0.13 -4.67
N ALA A 32 -4.39 -0.91 -3.90
CA ALA A 32 -4.13 -0.85 -2.47
C ALA A 32 -2.67 -1.20 -2.15
N VAL A 33 -1.98 -0.34 -1.43
CA VAL A 33 -0.71 -0.63 -0.76
C VAL A 33 -1.05 -1.01 0.68
N ILE A 34 -0.73 -2.24 1.06
CA ILE A 34 -1.09 -2.81 2.34
C ILE A 34 0.12 -2.85 3.26
N THR A 35 0.05 -2.14 4.38
CA THR A 35 1.10 -2.12 5.41
C THR A 35 1.23 -3.49 6.07
N HIS A 36 0.10 -4.13 6.40
CA HIS A 36 0.05 -5.46 7.00
C HIS A 36 -1.35 -6.09 6.92
N ALA A 37 -1.45 -7.41 7.11
CA ALA A 37 -2.66 -8.18 6.86
C ALA A 37 -3.65 -8.28 8.05
N HIS A 38 -3.76 -7.23 8.87
CA HIS A 38 -4.88 -7.09 9.79
C HIS A 38 -6.16 -6.69 9.03
N GLY A 39 -7.32 -7.09 9.57
CA GLY A 39 -8.60 -6.95 8.87
C GLY A 39 -9.10 -5.51 8.71
N ASP A 40 -8.64 -4.62 9.58
CA ASP A 40 -8.88 -3.17 9.56
C ASP A 40 -7.95 -2.41 8.58
N HIS A 41 -6.92 -3.06 8.05
CA HIS A 41 -6.01 -2.50 7.04
C HIS A 41 -6.20 -3.16 5.65
N ALA A 42 -6.38 -4.48 5.62
CA ALA A 42 -6.45 -5.29 4.40
C ALA A 42 -7.89 -5.49 3.92
N THR A 43 -8.49 -4.42 3.40
CA THR A 43 -9.84 -4.46 2.83
C THR A 43 -9.92 -5.40 1.62
N TRP A 44 -10.86 -6.35 1.67
CA TRP A 44 -11.13 -7.29 0.59
C TRP A 44 -11.80 -6.61 -0.62
N GLY A 45 -11.69 -7.21 -1.80
CA GLY A 45 -12.36 -6.73 -3.02
C GLY A 45 -11.60 -5.65 -3.82
N CYS A 46 -10.40 -5.24 -3.41
CA CYS A 46 -9.56 -4.38 -4.26
C CYS A 46 -9.06 -5.13 -5.50
N ARG A 47 -8.82 -4.40 -6.60
CA ARG A 47 -8.38 -5.00 -7.87
C ARG A 47 -6.89 -5.36 -7.87
N GLU A 48 -6.05 -4.51 -7.29
CA GLU A 48 -4.62 -4.74 -7.10
C GLU A 48 -4.21 -4.50 -5.65
N TYR A 49 -3.35 -5.39 -5.14
CA TYR A 49 -2.71 -5.24 -3.84
C TYR A 49 -1.19 -5.24 -4.00
N LEU A 50 -0.52 -4.39 -3.24
CA LEU A 50 0.92 -4.39 -3.06
C LEU A 50 1.21 -4.59 -1.57
N THR A 51 2.03 -5.59 -1.23
CA THR A 51 2.47 -5.83 0.15
C THR A 51 3.94 -6.22 0.22
N SER A 52 4.47 -6.44 1.42
CA SER A 52 5.83 -6.95 1.58
C SER A 52 5.90 -8.43 1.19
N ALA A 53 7.05 -8.87 0.67
CA ALA A 53 7.26 -10.27 0.31
C ALA A 53 6.94 -11.25 1.46
N PRO A 54 7.35 -10.99 2.72
CA PRO A 54 6.97 -11.86 3.84
C PRO A 54 5.47 -11.83 4.19
N GLY A 55 4.75 -10.76 3.86
CA GLY A 55 3.32 -10.60 4.14
C GLY A 55 2.39 -11.24 3.11
N ARG A 56 2.90 -11.58 1.92
CA ARG A 56 2.09 -12.04 0.78
C ARG A 56 1.09 -13.16 1.13
N GLY A 57 1.57 -14.23 1.76
CA GLY A 57 0.71 -15.38 2.07
C GLY A 57 -0.37 -15.07 3.10
N VAL A 58 -0.06 -14.24 4.10
CA VAL A 58 -1.04 -13.82 5.11
C VAL A 58 -2.11 -12.92 4.48
N LEU A 59 -1.70 -12.02 3.58
CA LEU A 59 -2.62 -11.17 2.84
C LEU A 59 -3.54 -11.98 1.93
N GLU A 60 -3.01 -12.96 1.19
CA GLU A 60 -3.77 -13.83 0.29
C GLU A 60 -4.90 -14.57 1.02
N LEU A 61 -4.61 -15.13 2.19
CA LEU A 61 -5.62 -15.74 3.07
C LEU A 61 -6.64 -14.71 3.56
N ARG A 62 -6.19 -13.49 3.93
CA ARG A 62 -7.04 -12.42 4.46
C ARG A 62 -8.06 -11.91 3.44
N VAL A 63 -7.63 -11.66 2.20
CA VAL A 63 -8.47 -11.07 1.15
C VAL A 63 -9.20 -12.12 0.32
N GLY A 64 -9.07 -13.40 0.67
CA GLY A 64 -9.83 -14.51 0.11
C GLY A 64 -9.58 -14.75 -1.39
N GLY A 65 -8.35 -14.52 -1.86
CA GLY A 65 -8.02 -14.65 -3.29
C GLY A 65 -8.64 -13.59 -4.19
N SER A 66 -9.17 -12.49 -3.63
CA SER A 66 -9.62 -11.35 -4.42
C SER A 66 -8.43 -10.54 -4.96
N GLY A 67 -8.58 -10.02 -6.19
CA GLY A 67 -7.62 -9.13 -6.82
C GLY A 67 -6.26 -9.77 -7.15
N ARG A 68 -5.37 -8.97 -7.75
CA ARG A 68 -3.98 -9.37 -8.02
C ARG A 68 -3.07 -8.93 -6.88
N ILE A 69 -2.37 -9.88 -6.26
CA ILE A 69 -1.40 -9.59 -5.20
C ILE A 69 0.02 -9.56 -5.79
N SER A 70 0.63 -8.38 -5.74
CA SER A 70 2.07 -8.19 -5.90
C SER A 70 2.75 -8.07 -4.54
N ALA A 71 4.01 -8.48 -4.49
CA ALA A 71 4.83 -8.28 -3.30
C ALA A 71 6.19 -7.66 -3.64
N LEU A 72 6.75 -6.91 -2.70
CA LEU A 72 8.09 -6.32 -2.78
C LEU A 72 8.95 -6.83 -1.62
N PRO A 73 10.20 -7.28 -1.89
CA PRO A 73 11.20 -7.39 -0.84
C PRO A 73 11.37 -6.06 -0.11
N TYR A 74 11.68 -6.10 1.17
CA TYR A 74 11.91 -4.87 1.94
C TYR A 74 13.07 -4.08 1.34
N GLY A 75 12.94 -2.75 1.32
CA GLY A 75 13.92 -1.83 0.77
C GLY A 75 13.91 -1.73 -0.77
N GLU A 76 13.28 -2.67 -1.48
CA GLU A 76 13.11 -2.53 -2.94
C GLU A 76 12.05 -1.50 -3.28
N THR A 77 12.24 -0.88 -4.45
CA THR A 77 11.37 0.18 -4.94
C THR A 77 10.48 -0.30 -6.07
N ARG A 78 9.30 0.30 -6.16
CA ARG A 78 8.38 0.15 -7.30
C ARG A 78 7.93 1.53 -7.74
N LEU A 79 8.02 1.77 -9.04
CA LEU A 79 7.46 2.96 -9.65
C LEU A 79 5.97 2.73 -9.92
N ILE A 80 5.14 3.62 -9.39
CA ILE A 80 3.68 3.60 -9.55
C ILE A 80 3.26 4.98 -10.05
N ASN A 81 2.94 5.09 -11.34
CA ASN A 81 2.53 6.36 -11.96
C ASN A 81 3.48 7.54 -11.66
N GLY A 82 4.80 7.29 -11.67
CA GLY A 82 5.81 8.31 -11.37
C GLY A 82 6.13 8.48 -9.88
N VAL A 83 5.41 7.80 -8.98
CA VAL A 83 5.68 7.79 -7.54
C VAL A 83 6.52 6.57 -7.17
N THR A 84 7.62 6.78 -6.46
CA THR A 84 8.48 5.71 -5.97
C THR A 84 7.96 5.21 -4.63
N VAL A 85 7.57 3.93 -4.57
CA VAL A 85 7.09 3.28 -3.34
C VAL A 85 8.08 2.22 -2.89
N SER A 86 8.43 2.20 -1.60
CA SER A 86 9.17 1.10 -0.98
C SER A 86 8.57 0.73 0.38
N LEU A 87 8.80 -0.53 0.78
CA LEU A 87 8.30 -1.10 2.01
C LEU A 87 9.46 -1.40 2.95
N HIS A 88 9.34 -1.02 4.22
CA HIS A 88 10.42 -1.16 5.22
C HIS A 88 9.91 -1.90 6.46
N PRO A 89 10.68 -2.79 7.10
CA PRO A 89 10.18 -3.58 8.23
C PRO A 89 9.64 -2.69 9.36
N ALA A 90 8.39 -2.90 9.77
CA ALA A 90 7.78 -2.14 10.87
C ALA A 90 7.95 -2.79 12.26
N GLY A 91 8.35 -4.06 12.32
CA GLY A 91 8.52 -4.79 13.57
C GLY A 91 7.22 -5.11 14.33
N HIS A 92 6.07 -5.14 13.65
CA HIS A 92 4.76 -5.35 14.27
C HIS A 92 4.27 -6.81 14.17
N ILE A 93 4.05 -7.30 12.95
CA ILE A 93 3.67 -8.70 12.66
C ILE A 93 4.42 -9.22 11.44
N LEU A 94 4.29 -10.51 11.11
CA LEU A 94 4.87 -11.05 9.88
C LEU A 94 4.41 -10.24 8.66
N GLY A 95 5.37 -9.68 7.93
CA GLY A 95 5.11 -8.88 6.74
C GLY A 95 4.72 -7.42 6.99
N SER A 96 4.68 -6.95 8.25
CA SER A 96 4.34 -5.55 8.53
C SER A 96 5.39 -4.59 8.01
N ALA A 97 4.94 -3.56 7.28
CA ALA A 97 5.77 -2.58 6.62
C ALA A 97 5.38 -1.14 6.95
N GLN A 98 6.37 -0.28 7.16
CA GLN A 98 6.25 1.15 6.89
C GLN A 98 6.27 1.36 5.37
N VAL A 99 5.48 2.31 4.87
CA VAL A 99 5.42 2.66 3.45
C VAL A 99 6.15 3.97 3.25
N ARG A 100 7.21 3.96 2.44
CA ARG A 100 7.87 5.18 1.97
C ARG A 100 7.34 5.53 0.59
N ILE A 101 6.83 6.75 0.44
CA ILE A 101 6.26 7.27 -0.80
C ILE A 101 7.09 8.47 -1.18
N GLU A 102 7.68 8.49 -2.37
CA GLU A 102 8.48 9.62 -2.84
C GLU A 102 8.01 10.08 -4.21
N HIS A 103 7.83 11.39 -4.37
CA HIS A 103 7.50 12.00 -5.65
C HIS A 103 8.11 13.40 -5.75
N ALA A 104 8.89 13.63 -6.81
CA ALA A 104 9.52 14.93 -7.10
C ALA A 104 10.34 15.52 -5.92
N GLY A 105 10.98 14.67 -5.11
CA GLY A 105 11.80 15.07 -3.96
C GLY A 105 11.04 15.27 -2.64
N GLU A 106 9.71 15.13 -2.65
CA GLU A 106 8.90 15.04 -1.42
C GLU A 106 8.80 13.56 -0.98
N VAL A 107 8.83 13.32 0.34
CA VAL A 107 8.77 11.99 0.99
C VAL A 107 7.80 12.01 2.16
#